data_AF-A0A945ZRH1-F1
#
_entry.id   AF-A0A945ZRH1-F1
#
_cell.length_a   1.000
_cell.length_b   1.000
_cell.length_c   1.000
_cell.angle_alpha   90.00
_cell.angle_beta   90.00
_cell.angle_gamma   90.00
#
_symmetry.space_group_name_H-M   'P 1'
#
loop_
_entity.id
_entity.type
_entity.pdbx_description
1 polymer ?
#
loop_
_entity_poly.entity_id
_entity_poly.type
_entity_poly.pdbx_seq_one_letter_code
_entity_poly.pdbx_strand_id
1 'polypeptide(L)'
;MKNLPLVAVLVLFSLVMASCADSGKDFSEKFKSGWMSSCQKQAGFNMDKDIAKQYCQCSLDILMERYENDEQAGEAIASMSVNRVQQILVLPCIQ
;
A
#
# COMPACT_ATOMS: atom_id res chain seq x y z
N MET A 1 -29.14 -37.80 -26.68
CA MET A 1 -29.18 -36.61 -27.56
C MET A 1 -30.44 -35.80 -27.27
N LYS A 2 -30.30 -34.65 -26.59
CA LYS A 2 -31.08 -33.40 -26.78
C LYS A 2 -30.51 -32.34 -25.84
N ASN A 3 -29.37 -31.81 -26.27
CA ASN A 3 -28.93 -30.41 -26.22
C ASN A 3 -29.64 -29.52 -25.19
N LEU A 4 -29.13 -29.50 -23.96
CA LEU A 4 -29.32 -28.38 -23.06
C LEU A 4 -28.34 -27.28 -23.50
N PRO A 5 -28.77 -26.04 -23.80
CA PRO A 5 -27.90 -25.06 -24.40
C PRO A 5 -26.83 -24.64 -23.40
N LEU A 6 -25.59 -25.10 -23.65
CA LEU A 6 -24.35 -24.76 -22.95
C LEU A 6 -24.08 -23.24 -22.85
N VAL A 7 -24.88 -22.44 -23.56
CA VAL A 7 -24.81 -20.99 -23.65
C VAL A 7 -25.41 -20.29 -22.42
N ALA A 8 -26.35 -20.92 -21.70
CA ALA A 8 -27.04 -20.26 -20.58
C ALA A 8 -26.21 -20.19 -19.28
N VAL A 9 -25.21 -21.06 -19.11
CA VAL A 9 -24.38 -21.11 -17.89
C VAL A 9 -23.18 -20.15 -17.96
N LEU A 10 -22.77 -19.75 -19.17
CA LEU A 10 -21.62 -18.86 -19.37
C LEU A 10 -21.92 -17.36 -19.17
N VAL A 11 -23.18 -16.95 -19.16
CA VAL A 11 -23.57 -15.52 -19.02
C VAL A 11 -23.70 -15.10 -17.54
N LEU A 12 -23.87 -16.05 -16.62
CA LEU A 12 -24.07 -15.76 -15.19
C LEU A 12 -22.77 -15.60 -14.37
N PHE A 13 -21.60 -15.86 -14.98
CA PHE A 13 -20.31 -15.82 -14.28
C PHE A 13 -19.41 -14.64 -14.67
N SER A 14 -19.89 -13.70 -15.49
CA SER A 14 -19.10 -12.56 -15.98
C SER A 14 -19.26 -11.26 -15.16
N LEU A 15 -19.99 -11.31 -14.04
CA LEU A 15 -20.30 -10.12 -13.22
C LEU A 15 -19.67 -10.16 -11.81
N VAL A 16 -18.59 -10.92 -11.64
CA VAL A 16 -17.78 -10.83 -10.41
C VAL A 16 -16.76 -9.70 -10.58
N MET A 17 -17.24 -8.50 -10.27
CA MET A 17 -16.54 -7.47 -9.50
C MET A 17 -15.11 -7.14 -9.93
N ALA A 18 -14.97 -6.37 -11.01
CA ALA A 18 -13.97 -5.30 -11.04
C ALA A 18 -14.56 -4.06 -10.32
N SER A 19 -15.00 -4.22 -9.07
CA SER A 19 -14.98 -3.07 -8.18
C SER A 19 -13.51 -2.90 -7.82
N CYS A 20 -12.81 -2.02 -8.53
CA CYS A 20 -11.76 -1.28 -7.87
C CYS A 20 -12.47 -0.66 -6.66
N ALA A 21 -12.35 -1.31 -5.51
CA ALA A 21 -12.75 -0.70 -4.26
C ALA A 21 -11.80 0.48 -4.13
N ASP A 22 -12.22 1.61 -4.67
CA ASP A 22 -11.69 2.89 -4.29
C ASP A 22 -11.71 2.86 -2.78
N SER A 23 -10.52 2.76 -2.17
CA SER A 23 -10.40 2.54 -0.74
C SER A 23 -10.92 3.74 0.05
N GLY A 24 -11.44 4.78 -0.63
CA GLY A 24 -11.74 6.10 -0.11
C GLY A 24 -10.47 6.88 0.23
N LYS A 25 -9.29 6.31 -0.04
CA LYS A 25 -8.02 6.84 0.41
C LYS A 25 -7.45 7.82 -0.59
N ASP A 26 -7.23 9.04 -0.10
CA ASP A 26 -6.78 10.17 -0.89
C ASP A 26 -5.34 10.54 -0.51
N PHE A 27 -4.40 9.72 -0.98
CA PHE A 27 -2.97 10.01 -0.85
C PHE A 27 -2.44 10.67 -2.11
N SER A 28 -1.81 11.83 -1.95
CA SER A 28 -1.22 12.52 -3.09
C SER A 28 0.04 11.81 -3.61
N GLU A 29 0.29 11.89 -4.90
CA GLU A 29 1.53 11.40 -5.50
C GLU A 29 2.76 12.13 -4.94
N LYS A 30 2.60 13.38 -4.52
CA LYS A 30 3.64 14.16 -3.84
C LYS A 30 3.99 13.53 -2.49
N PHE A 31 3.00 13.09 -1.72
CA PHE A 31 3.23 12.41 -0.45
C PHE A 31 3.93 11.06 -0.67
N LYS A 32 3.41 10.21 -1.57
CA LYS A 32 4.00 8.89 -1.87
C LYS A 32 5.46 9.01 -2.33
N SER A 33 5.73 9.90 -3.29
CA SER A 33 7.08 10.13 -3.80
C SER A 33 8.01 10.76 -2.76
N GLY A 34 7.49 11.68 -1.94
CA GLY A 34 8.22 12.27 -0.81
C GLY A 34 8.63 11.24 0.24
N TRP A 35 7.70 10.36 0.61
CA TRP A 35 7.95 9.24 1.51
C TRP A 35 9.03 8.31 0.96
N MET A 36 8.86 7.85 -0.29
CA MET A 36 9.81 6.95 -0.96
C MET A 36 11.22 7.55 -1.05
N SER A 37 11.32 8.83 -1.43
CA SER A 37 12.60 9.54 -1.54
C SER A 37 13.29 9.68 -0.18
N SER A 38 12.56 10.14 0.84
CA SER A 38 13.10 10.32 2.20
C SER A 38 13.53 8.99 2.83
N CYS A 39 12.69 7.97 2.70
CA CYS A 39 12.97 6.65 3.23
C CYS A 39 14.19 6.02 2.54
N GLN A 40 14.26 6.01 1.20
CA GLN A 40 15.38 5.40 0.48
C GLN A 40 16.68 6.14 0.75
N LYS A 41 16.65 7.47 0.91
CA LYS A 41 17.82 8.25 1.32
C LYS A 41 18.35 7.81 2.68
N GLN A 42 17.48 7.45 3.62
CA GLN A 42 17.88 7.00 4.96
C GLN A 42 18.28 5.50 4.97
N ALA A 43 17.49 4.64 4.33
CA ALA A 43 17.74 3.20 4.29
C ALA A 43 18.98 2.84 3.46
N GLY A 44 19.21 3.55 2.35
CA GLY A 44 20.32 3.31 1.42
C GLY A 44 21.71 3.56 2.00
N PHE A 45 21.83 4.10 3.22
CA PHE A 45 23.13 4.15 3.93
C PHE A 45 23.60 2.77 4.38
N ASN A 46 22.67 1.85 4.70
CA ASN A 46 22.98 0.55 5.29
C ASN A 46 22.39 -0.63 4.50
N MET A 47 21.67 -0.36 3.42
CA MET A 47 20.99 -1.36 2.59
C MET A 47 21.38 -1.17 1.14
N ASP A 48 21.38 -2.28 0.38
CA ASP A 48 21.44 -2.21 -1.08
C ASP A 48 20.27 -1.38 -1.63
N LYS A 49 20.47 -0.71 -2.77
CA LYS A 49 19.49 0.19 -3.35
C LYS A 49 18.16 -0.49 -3.66
N ASP A 50 18.18 -1.70 -4.21
CA ASP A 50 16.95 -2.42 -4.56
C ASP A 50 16.24 -2.95 -3.32
N ILE A 51 17.01 -3.38 -2.32
CA ILE A 51 16.47 -3.75 -0.99
C ILE A 51 15.85 -2.55 -0.28
N ALA A 52 16.53 -1.39 -0.29
CA ALA A 52 16.02 -0.15 0.29
C ALA A 52 14.71 0.29 -0.38
N LYS A 53 14.61 0.14 -1.71
CA LYS A 53 13.38 0.43 -2.44
C LYS A 53 12.23 -0.48 -2.01
N GLN A 54 12.45 -1.79 -1.90
CA GLN A 54 11.43 -2.75 -1.45
C GLN A 54 11.00 -2.48 0.00
N TYR A 55 11.97 -2.26 0.89
CA TYR A 55 11.75 -1.90 2.29
C TYR A 55 10.89 -0.62 2.41
N CYS A 56 11.21 0.42 1.65
CA CYS A 56 10.45 1.68 1.69
C CYS A 56 9.06 1.57 1.07
N GLN A 57 8.90 0.73 0.04
CA GLN A 57 7.59 0.45 -0.53
C GLN A 57 6.69 -0.25 0.48
N CYS A 58 7.19 -1.29 1.16
CA CYS A 58 6.46 -1.97 2.24
C CYS A 58 6.02 -0.97 3.32
N SER A 59 6.90 -0.06 3.72
CA SER A 59 6.59 0.95 4.74
C SER A 59 5.48 1.90 4.30
N LEU A 60 5.52 2.33 3.03
CA LEU A 60 4.47 3.16 2.43
C LEU A 60 3.13 2.41 2.35
N ASP A 61 3.15 1.13 1.97
CA ASP A 61 1.94 0.32 1.85
C ASP A 61 1.24 0.18 3.21
N ILE A 62 2.00 -0.09 4.29
CA ILE A 62 1.45 -0.15 5.65
C ILE A 62 0.87 1.21 6.08
N LEU A 63 1.54 2.30 5.75
CA LEU A 63 1.06 3.64 6.06
C LEU A 63 -0.26 3.93 5.34
N MET A 64 -0.35 3.59 4.06
CA MET A 64 -1.56 3.74 3.25
C MET A 64 -2.65 2.74 3.64
N GLU A 65 -2.32 1.59 4.22
CA GLU A 65 -3.30 0.68 4.81
C GLU A 65 -3.91 1.26 6.10
N ARG A 66 -3.09 1.95 6.90
CA ARG A 66 -3.47 2.42 8.23
C ARG A 66 -4.24 3.75 8.24
N TYR A 67 -3.97 4.63 7.30
CA TYR A 67 -4.54 5.98 7.27
C TYR A 67 -5.27 6.25 5.96
N GLU A 68 -6.11 7.28 5.96
CA GLU A 68 -7.00 7.62 4.86
C GLU A 68 -6.38 8.62 3.88
N ASN A 69 -5.52 9.51 4.33
CA ASN A 69 -4.95 10.58 3.50
C ASN A 69 -3.64 11.15 4.08
N ASP A 70 -3.04 12.07 3.32
CA ASP A 70 -1.80 12.77 3.66
C ASP A 70 -1.84 13.43 5.06
N GLU A 71 -2.95 14.11 5.38
CA GLU A 71 -3.13 14.87 6.62
C GLU A 71 -3.18 13.92 7.82
N GLN A 72 -4.05 12.92 7.78
CA GLN A 72 -4.19 11.95 8.87
C GLN A 72 -2.89 11.17 9.11
N ALA A 73 -2.21 10.77 8.05
CA ALA A 73 -0.91 10.10 8.17
C ALA A 73 0.14 11.04 8.80
N GLY A 74 0.19 12.30 8.36
CA GLY A 74 1.09 13.31 8.90
C GLY A 74 0.87 13.59 10.38
N GLU A 75 -0.37 13.80 10.80
CA GLU A 75 -0.75 14.03 12.20
C GLU A 75 -0.44 12.80 13.08
N ALA A 76 -0.77 11.61 12.59
CA ALA A 76 -0.50 10.37 13.32
C ALA A 76 1.00 10.14 13.50
N ILE A 77 1.82 10.37 12.48
CA ILE A 77 3.28 10.25 12.59
C ILE A 77 3.85 11.32 13.53
N ALA A 78 3.39 12.56 13.42
CA ALA A 78 3.88 13.67 14.24
C ALA A 78 3.53 13.51 15.73
N SER A 79 2.42 12.85 16.05
CA SER A 79 1.98 12.60 17.43
C SER A 79 2.60 11.33 18.05
N MET A 80 3.26 10.49 17.25
CA MET A 80 3.89 9.26 17.74
C MET A 80 5.34 9.48 18.18
N SER A 81 5.77 8.71 19.18
CA SER A 81 7.19 8.59 19.46
C SER A 81 7.91 7.92 18.29
N VAL A 82 9.18 8.27 18.09
CA VAL A 82 10.02 7.67 17.04
C VAL A 82 10.04 6.13 17.15
N ASN A 83 10.12 5.60 18.38
CA ASN A 83 10.06 4.15 18.62
C ASN A 83 8.75 3.55 18.13
N ARG A 84 7.62 4.23 18.32
CA ARG A 84 6.33 3.74 17.86
C ARG A 84 6.22 3.76 16.34
N VAL A 85 6.69 4.84 15.69
CA VAL A 85 6.79 4.92 14.22
C VAL A 85 7.61 3.75 13.69
N GLN A 86 8.78 3.48 14.30
CA GLN A 86 9.62 2.36 13.88
C GLN A 86 8.90 1.01 14.02
N GLN A 87 8.24 0.76 15.15
CA GLN A 87 7.55 -0.52 15.39
C GLN A 87 6.44 -0.81 14.38
N ILE A 88 5.72 0.22 13.92
CA ILE A 88 4.52 0.00 13.10
C ILE A 88 4.79 0.19 11.61
N LEU A 89 5.73 1.04 11.21
CA LEU A 89 5.98 1.36 9.80
C LEU A 89 7.30 0.79 9.27
N VAL A 90 8.24 0.44 10.13
CA VAL A 90 9.62 0.09 9.73
C VAL A 90 9.94 -1.37 10.01
N LEU A 91 9.83 -1.80 11.27
CA LEU A 91 10.18 -3.17 11.67
C LEU A 91 9.45 -4.26 10.87
N PRO A 92 8.16 -4.13 10.49
CA PRO A 92 7.48 -5.14 9.69
C PRO A 92 8.08 -5.33 8.28
N CYS A 93 8.88 -4.38 7.81
CA CYS A 93 9.44 -4.36 6.45
C CYS A 93 10.90 -4.84 6.38
N ILE A 94 11.51 -5.18 7.51
CA ILE A 94 12.86 -5.75 7.55
C ILE A 94 12.76 -7.22 7.12
N GLN A 95 13.44 -7.58 6.03
CA GLN A 95 13.58 -8.95 5.55
C GLN A 95 14.98 -9.49 5.85
#